data_AF-A0A4U5MQR1-F1
#
_entry.id   AF-A0A4U5MQR1-F1
#
_cell.length_a   1.000
_cell.length_b   1.000
_cell.length_c   1.000
_cell.angle_alpha   90.00
_cell.angle_beta   90.00
_cell.angle_gamma   90.00
#
_symmetry.space_group_name_H-M   'P 1'
#
loop_
_entity.id
_entity.type
_entity.pdbx_description
1 polymer ?
#
loop_
_entity_poly.entity_id
_entity_poly.type
_entity_poly.pdbx_seq_one_letter_code
_entity_poly.pdbx_strand_id
1 'polypeptide(L)'
;MWLHFLPFLAVLFAFGSAASCVDGVNNVFQLNDLSGGFLPITVQNVIVATYTSDKKPSCADFDDVGRPSVEIPGVVRVLSGQIVVKEKVDLQNYEAKFTVEKEGWFGRFSKICKDGRDGIIGIVPCSSKFCKLIGKELCALLAVPGTYDIEKIKSGDIDIPGVLGILHSVLKGNWRGSANVESANGKVLARLQIAAKNDENVINLA
;
A
#
# COMPACT_ATOMS: atom_id res chain seq x y z
N MET A 1 -30.09 -53.12 -38.04
CA MET A 1 -28.80 -53.13 -37.32
C MET A 1 -27.90 -52.11 -38.02
N TRP A 2 -27.24 -51.24 -37.25
CA TRP A 2 -26.21 -50.26 -37.65
C TRP A 2 -26.69 -48.86 -38.09
N LEU A 3 -26.98 -48.02 -37.08
CA LEU A 3 -26.76 -46.56 -37.14
C LEU A 3 -25.25 -46.31 -36.98
N HIS A 4 -24.64 -45.59 -37.91
CA HIS A 4 -23.30 -45.01 -37.71
C HIS A 4 -23.38 -43.50 -37.47
N PHE A 5 -23.33 -43.18 -36.18
CA PHE A 5 -22.58 -42.10 -35.53
C PHE A 5 -22.38 -40.77 -36.27
N LEU A 6 -23.09 -39.76 -35.72
CA LEU A 6 -22.83 -38.32 -35.82
C LEU A 6 -21.37 -37.96 -35.50
N PRO A 7 -20.77 -36.96 -36.19
CA PRO A 7 -19.50 -36.38 -35.79
C PRO A 7 -19.74 -35.42 -34.61
N PHE A 8 -19.40 -35.82 -33.39
CA PHE A 8 -19.30 -34.88 -32.27
C PHE A 8 -17.98 -34.10 -32.39
N LEU A 9 -18.04 -32.96 -33.07
CA LEU A 9 -17.00 -31.93 -32.98
C LEU A 9 -17.14 -31.28 -31.59
N ALA A 10 -16.44 -31.80 -30.60
CA ALA A 10 -16.35 -31.20 -29.28
C ALA A 10 -15.56 -29.87 -29.39
N VAL A 11 -16.28 -28.75 -29.40
CA VAL A 11 -15.69 -27.42 -29.28
C VAL A 11 -15.20 -27.25 -27.84
N LEU A 12 -13.90 -27.46 -27.63
CA LEU A 12 -13.18 -27.06 -26.42
C LEU A 12 -13.11 -25.53 -26.40
N PHE A 13 -14.10 -24.87 -25.80
CA PHE A 13 -13.93 -23.50 -25.33
C PHE A 13 -13.01 -23.53 -24.10
N ALA A 14 -11.71 -23.37 -24.33
CA ALA A 14 -10.78 -23.00 -23.26
C ALA A 14 -11.08 -21.54 -22.89
N PHE A 15 -12.01 -21.33 -21.95
CA PHE A 15 -12.07 -20.08 -21.21
C PHE A 15 -10.84 -20.04 -20.30
N GLY A 16 -9.73 -19.56 -20.84
CA GLY A 16 -8.66 -19.03 -20.00
C GLY A 16 -9.25 -17.85 -19.23
N SER A 17 -9.66 -18.07 -18.00
CA SER A 17 -10.00 -17.00 -17.08
C SER A 17 -8.72 -16.23 -16.80
N ALA A 18 -8.43 -15.25 -17.66
CA ALA A 18 -7.45 -14.22 -17.35
C ALA A 18 -7.82 -13.64 -15.98
N ALA A 19 -6.88 -13.62 -15.05
CA ALA A 19 -7.07 -13.03 -13.74
C ALA A 19 -7.55 -11.59 -13.91
N SER A 20 -8.85 -11.34 -13.79
CA SER A 20 -9.39 -10.00 -14.01
C SER A 20 -9.02 -9.13 -12.81
N CYS A 21 -8.28 -8.04 -13.05
CA CYS A 21 -8.01 -7.02 -12.04
C CYS A 21 -9.30 -6.24 -11.77
N VAL A 22 -10.09 -6.68 -10.78
CA VAL A 22 -11.35 -6.04 -10.39
C VAL A 22 -11.07 -4.90 -9.41
N ASP A 23 -11.59 -3.70 -9.74
CA ASP A 23 -11.42 -2.51 -8.90
C ASP A 23 -12.05 -2.68 -7.51
N GLY A 24 -11.33 -2.26 -6.48
CA GLY A 24 -11.69 -2.43 -5.08
C GLY A 24 -11.52 -3.85 -4.52
N VAL A 25 -11.13 -4.81 -5.37
CA VAL A 25 -10.99 -6.23 -4.99
C VAL A 25 -9.55 -6.70 -5.11
N ASN A 26 -8.94 -6.52 -6.28
CA ASN A 26 -7.60 -7.02 -6.59
C ASN A 26 -6.54 -5.93 -6.48
N ASN A 27 -6.89 -4.68 -6.79
CA ASN A 27 -5.98 -3.54 -6.75
C ASN A 27 -5.94 -2.85 -5.37
N VAL A 28 -6.17 -3.58 -4.28
CA VAL A 28 -6.25 -3.00 -2.94
C VAL A 28 -5.18 -3.50 -1.96
N PHE A 29 -4.56 -2.56 -1.27
CA PHE A 29 -3.76 -2.75 -0.07
C PHE A 29 -4.59 -2.45 1.18
N GLN A 30 -4.19 -3.05 2.29
CA GLN A 30 -4.69 -2.76 3.62
C GLN A 30 -3.59 -2.11 4.45
N LEU A 31 -3.95 -1.07 5.18
CA LEU A 31 -3.10 -0.46 6.20
C LEU A 31 -3.46 -1.06 7.56
N ASN A 32 -2.52 -1.82 8.13
CA ASN A 32 -2.66 -2.54 9.38
C ASN A 32 -2.07 -1.73 10.54
N ASP A 33 -2.78 -1.72 11.68
CA ASP A 33 -2.26 -1.20 12.94
C ASP A 33 -1.44 -2.27 13.66
N LEU A 34 -0.15 -2.02 13.82
CA LEU A 34 0.78 -2.91 14.55
C LEU A 34 0.83 -2.62 16.05
N SER A 35 0.05 -1.66 16.54
CA SER A 35 0.05 -1.26 17.93
C SER A 35 -0.79 -2.14 18.85
N GLY A 36 -1.58 -3.06 18.28
CA GLY A 36 -2.57 -3.84 19.04
C GLY A 36 -3.69 -2.97 19.61
N GLY A 37 -3.91 -1.78 19.05
CA GLY A 37 -4.92 -0.86 19.52
C GLY A 37 -4.55 -0.14 20.83
N PHE A 38 -3.27 -0.06 21.23
CA PHE A 38 -2.86 0.62 22.47
C PHE A 38 -2.35 2.04 22.26
N LEU A 39 -1.86 2.37 21.07
CA LEU A 39 -1.25 3.68 20.83
C LEU A 39 -2.30 4.80 20.64
N PRO A 40 -1.91 6.09 20.80
CA PRO A 40 -2.80 7.23 20.67
C PRO A 40 -3.58 7.32 19.35
N ILE A 41 -2.96 6.90 18.25
CA ILE A 41 -3.56 6.88 16.91
C ILE A 41 -3.54 5.45 16.39
N THR A 42 -4.71 4.94 16.05
CA THR A 42 -4.89 3.58 15.51
C THR A 42 -5.74 3.64 14.26
N VAL A 43 -5.50 2.72 13.32
CA VAL A 43 -6.28 2.59 12.08
C VAL A 43 -7.05 1.29 12.09
N GLN A 44 -8.24 1.29 11.49
CA GLN A 44 -9.10 0.11 11.41
C GLN A 44 -9.66 -0.02 9.99
N ASN A 45 -9.48 -1.20 9.38
CA ASN A 45 -10.04 -1.55 8.07
C ASN A 45 -9.73 -0.51 6.98
N VAL A 46 -8.53 0.08 7.02
CA VAL A 46 -8.12 1.08 6.04
C VAL A 46 -7.70 0.38 4.75
N ILE A 47 -8.46 0.62 3.69
CA ILE A 47 -8.24 0.04 2.37
C ILE A 47 -7.79 1.13 1.40
N VAL A 48 -6.71 0.86 0.69
CA VAL A 48 -6.12 1.76 -0.30
C VAL A 48 -6.08 1.06 -1.64
N ALA A 49 -6.75 1.62 -2.64
CA ALA A 49 -6.67 1.15 -4.01
C ALA A 49 -5.52 1.82 -4.77
N THR A 50 -4.94 1.09 -5.71
CA THR A 50 -3.90 1.58 -6.60
C THR A 50 -4.36 1.54 -8.06
N TYR A 51 -3.92 2.54 -8.81
CA TYR A 51 -4.31 2.79 -10.19
C TYR A 51 -3.11 3.22 -11.02
N THR A 52 -3.23 3.00 -12.32
CA THR A 52 -2.34 3.55 -13.33
C THR A 52 -2.50 5.08 -13.41
N SER A 53 -1.59 5.75 -14.11
CA SER A 53 -1.72 7.20 -14.40
C SER A 53 -3.00 7.56 -15.17
N ASP A 54 -3.54 6.61 -15.95
CA ASP A 54 -4.84 6.72 -16.64
C ASP A 54 -6.05 6.38 -15.75
N LYS A 55 -5.84 6.21 -14.44
CA LYS A 55 -6.88 5.85 -13.45
C LYS A 55 -7.53 4.49 -13.68
N LYS A 56 -6.82 3.54 -14.31
CA LYS A 56 -7.27 2.13 -14.40
C LYS A 56 -6.76 1.35 -13.18
N PRO A 57 -7.50 0.35 -12.66
CA PRO A 57 -7.03 -0.43 -11.51
C PRO A 57 -5.70 -1.10 -11.84
N SER A 58 -4.73 -1.02 -10.93
CA SER A 58 -3.38 -1.52 -11.14
C SER A 58 -3.15 -2.84 -10.39
N CYS A 59 -2.86 -3.89 -11.15
CA CYS A 59 -2.55 -5.22 -10.64
C CYS A 59 -1.33 -5.82 -11.36
N ALA A 60 -0.60 -6.68 -10.65
CA ALA A 60 0.36 -7.61 -11.24
C ALA A 60 -0.23 -9.02 -11.27
N ASP A 61 -0.01 -9.73 -12.38
CA ASP A 61 -0.40 -11.13 -12.51
C ASP A 61 0.60 -12.00 -11.73
N PHE A 62 0.14 -12.63 -10.66
CA PHE A 62 0.86 -13.65 -9.93
C PHE A 62 -0.08 -14.83 -9.69
N ASP A 63 0.28 -16.01 -10.20
CA ASP A 63 -0.42 -17.27 -9.94
C ASP A 63 -1.95 -17.21 -10.22
N ASP A 64 -2.34 -16.66 -11.37
CA ASP A 64 -3.75 -16.55 -11.83
C ASP A 64 -4.69 -15.73 -10.92
N VAL A 65 -4.14 -14.96 -9.97
CA VAL A 65 -4.88 -14.01 -9.13
C VAL A 65 -4.23 -12.63 -9.25
N GLY A 66 -5.00 -11.63 -9.70
CA GLY A 66 -4.51 -10.25 -9.75
C GLY A 66 -4.16 -9.77 -8.33
N ARG A 67 -2.89 -9.42 -8.12
CA ARG A 67 -2.39 -8.81 -6.88
C ARG A 67 -2.23 -7.31 -7.07
N PRO A 68 -2.43 -6.48 -6.03
CA PRO A 68 -2.29 -5.05 -6.19
C PRO A 68 -0.84 -4.70 -6.53
N SER A 69 -0.66 -3.83 -7.51
CA SER A 69 0.66 -3.34 -7.90
C SER A 69 0.64 -1.83 -8.01
N VAL A 70 1.66 -1.18 -7.48
CA VAL A 70 1.78 0.27 -7.48
C VAL A 70 2.61 0.68 -8.70
N GLU A 71 1.97 1.39 -9.64
CA GLU A 71 2.65 1.87 -10.85
C GLU A 71 3.39 3.20 -10.60
N ILE A 72 4.55 3.37 -11.24
CA ILE A 72 5.33 4.61 -11.20
C ILE A 72 5.51 5.16 -12.62
N PRO A 73 4.89 6.30 -12.99
CA PRO A 73 3.91 7.07 -12.24
C PRO A 73 2.56 6.34 -12.14
N GLY A 74 1.80 6.66 -11.09
CA GLY A 74 0.49 6.05 -10.83
C GLY A 74 -0.32 6.86 -9.84
N VAL A 75 -1.39 6.27 -9.33
CA VAL A 75 -2.30 6.93 -8.38
C VAL A 75 -2.68 5.96 -7.27
N VAL A 76 -2.80 6.47 -6.04
CA VAL A 76 -3.43 5.73 -4.93
C VAL A 76 -4.62 6.48 -4.39
N ARG A 77 -5.66 5.74 -4.01
CA ARG A 77 -6.91 6.27 -3.45
C ARG A 77 -7.26 5.51 -2.19
N VAL A 78 -7.57 6.21 -1.11
CA VAL A 78 -8.14 5.58 0.08
C VAL A 78 -9.61 5.31 -0.17
N LEU A 79 -10.02 4.04 -0.05
CA LEU A 79 -11.40 3.60 -0.32
C LEU A 79 -12.25 3.57 0.93
N SER A 80 -11.70 3.12 2.05
CA SER A 80 -12.45 2.91 3.29
C SER A 80 -11.55 2.92 4.52
N GLY A 81 -12.19 2.95 5.69
CA GLY A 81 -11.56 2.71 6.98
C GLY A 81 -11.74 3.83 7.99
N GLN A 82 -11.26 3.59 9.20
CA GLN A 82 -11.38 4.50 10.32
C GLN A 82 -10.02 4.83 10.92
N ILE A 83 -9.86 6.09 11.32
CA ILE A 83 -8.76 6.51 12.18
C ILE A 83 -9.35 6.88 13.54
N VAL A 84 -8.81 6.27 14.59
CA VAL A 84 -9.21 6.53 15.97
C VAL A 84 -8.09 7.28 16.66
N VAL A 85 -8.39 8.47 17.15
CA VAL A 85 -7.50 9.34 17.93
C VAL A 85 -8.01 9.36 19.36
N LYS A 86 -7.28 8.76 20.29
CA LYS A 86 -7.74 8.56 21.67
C LYS A 86 -7.46 9.75 22.58
N GLU A 87 -6.39 10.46 22.31
CA GLU A 87 -5.94 11.59 23.11
C GLU A 87 -5.50 12.74 22.21
N LYS A 88 -5.51 13.96 22.77
CA LYS A 88 -5.06 15.14 22.07
C LYS A 88 -3.54 15.07 21.94
N VAL A 89 -3.02 15.26 20.72
CA VAL A 89 -1.58 15.22 20.46
C VAL A 89 -1.17 16.41 19.62
N ASP A 90 -0.06 17.05 19.99
CA ASP A 90 0.60 18.03 19.14
C ASP A 90 1.51 17.32 18.13
N LEU A 91 1.04 17.23 16.88
CA LEU A 91 1.71 16.49 15.81
C LEU A 91 2.90 17.24 15.18
N GLN A 92 3.17 18.50 15.56
CA GLN A 92 4.21 19.31 14.91
C GLN A 92 5.62 18.72 15.06
N ASN A 93 5.89 18.03 16.18
CA ASN A 93 7.20 17.48 16.52
C ASN A 93 7.33 15.97 16.20
N TYR A 94 6.38 15.41 15.47
CA TYR A 94 6.38 13.99 15.12
C TYR A 94 6.94 13.73 13.72
N GLU A 95 7.68 12.64 13.62
CA GLU A 95 8.27 12.14 12.38
C GLU A 95 7.71 10.76 12.05
N ALA A 96 7.42 10.56 10.77
CA ALA A 96 7.24 9.23 10.22
C ALA A 96 8.63 8.63 9.99
N LYS A 97 8.93 7.54 10.71
CA LYS A 97 10.15 6.75 10.56
C LYS A 97 9.81 5.46 9.84
N PHE A 98 10.35 5.28 8.65
CA PHE A 98 10.06 4.13 7.81
C PHE A 98 11.05 2.99 8.07
N THR A 99 10.54 1.77 7.99
CA THR A 99 11.32 0.55 7.82
C THR A 99 10.90 -0.06 6.51
N VAL A 100 11.85 -0.16 5.57
CA VAL A 100 11.59 -0.51 4.17
C VAL A 100 12.58 -1.57 3.76
N GLU A 101 12.09 -2.65 3.15
CA GLU A 101 12.90 -3.73 2.63
C GLU A 101 12.57 -3.97 1.16
N LYS A 102 13.59 -4.28 0.36
CA LYS A 102 13.46 -4.60 -1.06
C LYS A 102 13.90 -6.03 -1.31
N GLU A 103 13.13 -6.79 -2.08
CA GLU A 103 13.55 -8.09 -2.56
C GLU A 103 14.66 -7.96 -3.62
N GLY A 104 15.75 -8.70 -3.42
CA GLY A 104 16.86 -8.80 -4.39
C GLY A 104 16.76 -10.02 -5.30
N TRP A 105 17.76 -10.19 -6.16
CA TRP A 105 17.85 -11.24 -7.21
C TRP A 105 17.69 -12.69 -6.71
N PHE A 106 17.87 -12.96 -5.42
CA PHE A 106 17.77 -14.29 -4.82
C PHE A 106 16.54 -14.46 -3.91
N GLY A 107 15.51 -13.64 -4.07
CA GLY A 107 14.30 -13.69 -3.24
C GLY A 107 14.53 -13.28 -1.77
N ARG A 108 15.63 -12.57 -1.49
CA ARG A 108 15.96 -12.11 -0.14
C ARG A 108 15.62 -10.64 0.02
N PHE A 109 14.91 -10.31 1.11
CA PHE A 109 14.63 -8.94 1.50
C PHE A 109 15.84 -8.30 2.16
N SER A 110 16.27 -7.16 1.61
CA SER A 110 17.37 -6.35 2.11
C SER A 110 16.84 -5.04 2.67
N LYS A 111 17.33 -4.64 3.86
CA LYS A 111 16.90 -3.40 4.52
C LYS A 111 17.42 -2.18 3.78
N ILE A 112 16.48 -1.38 3.28
CA ILE A 112 16.72 -0.07 2.67
C ILE A 112 16.59 1.03 3.72
N CYS A 113 15.59 0.93 4.59
CA CYS A 113 15.41 1.80 5.75
C CYS A 113 15.22 0.95 7.01
N LYS A 114 15.78 1.39 8.13
CA LYS A 114 15.54 0.80 9.45
C LYS A 114 15.23 1.89 10.48
N ASP A 115 13.98 1.97 10.88
CA ASP A 115 13.47 2.88 11.91
C ASP A 115 13.88 4.34 11.65
N GLY A 116 13.66 4.82 10.43
CA GLY A 116 13.97 6.21 10.08
C GLY A 116 15.40 6.46 9.60
N ARG A 117 16.26 5.45 9.64
CA ARG A 117 17.68 5.57 9.25
C ARG A 117 17.94 4.88 7.92
N ASP A 118 18.77 5.53 7.13
CA ASP A 118 19.23 5.00 5.85
C ASP A 118 19.98 3.68 6.06
N GLY A 119 19.66 2.72 5.22
CA GLY A 119 20.46 1.52 4.99
C GLY A 119 21.58 1.80 4.01
N ILE A 120 22.02 0.76 3.31
CA ILE A 120 23.18 0.82 2.39
C ILE A 120 22.85 1.63 1.13
N ILE A 121 21.56 1.82 0.82
CA ILE A 121 21.08 2.34 -0.46
C ILE A 121 20.13 3.53 -0.20
N GLY A 122 20.65 4.75 -0.32
CA GLY A 122 19.90 6.01 -0.08
C GLY A 122 19.02 6.43 -1.27
N ILE A 123 18.09 5.57 -1.69
CA ILE A 123 17.21 5.82 -2.85
C ILE A 123 15.87 6.44 -2.44
N VAL A 124 15.42 6.18 -1.21
CA VAL A 124 14.14 6.67 -0.67
C VAL A 124 14.37 7.35 0.68
N PRO A 125 13.65 8.43 1.00
CA PRO A 125 13.77 9.07 2.31
C PRO A 125 13.28 8.12 3.41
N CYS A 126 14.15 7.78 4.36
CA CYS A 126 13.78 6.88 5.45
C CYS A 126 13.00 7.57 6.57
N SER A 127 12.95 8.90 6.62
CA SER A 127 12.11 9.65 7.53
C SER A 127 11.54 10.92 6.90
N SER A 128 10.42 11.39 7.45
CA SER A 128 9.81 12.67 7.06
C SER A 128 8.99 13.26 8.20
N LYS A 129 8.83 14.58 8.24
CA LYS A 129 7.89 15.24 9.17
C LYS A 129 6.49 14.71 8.90
N PHE A 130 5.82 14.18 9.93
CA PHE A 130 4.57 13.46 9.77
C PHE A 130 3.49 14.32 9.10
N CYS A 131 3.25 15.53 9.60
CA CYS A 131 2.27 16.45 9.02
C CYS A 131 2.63 16.98 7.62
N LYS A 132 3.91 16.95 7.23
CA LYS A 132 4.31 17.25 5.85
C LYS A 132 3.93 16.11 4.91
N LEU A 133 4.05 14.87 5.38
CA LEU A 133 3.71 13.66 4.62
C LEU A 133 2.21 13.54 4.37
N ILE A 134 1.39 13.72 5.42
CA ILE A 134 -0.06 13.48 5.33
C ILE A 134 -0.89 14.72 4.95
N GLY A 135 -0.25 15.89 4.84
CA GLY A 135 -0.92 17.16 4.55
C GLY A 135 -1.56 17.83 5.78
N LYS A 136 -1.86 19.13 5.64
CA LYS A 136 -2.34 19.97 6.74
C LYS A 136 -3.73 19.58 7.24
N GLU A 137 -4.64 19.19 6.35
CA GLU A 137 -6.01 18.86 6.70
C GLU A 137 -6.08 17.60 7.57
N LEU A 138 -5.43 16.51 7.12
CA LEU A 138 -5.38 15.28 7.90
C LEU A 138 -4.58 15.47 9.19
N CYS A 139 -3.49 16.22 9.17
CA CYS A 139 -2.75 16.58 10.38
C CYS A 139 -3.62 17.33 11.41
N ALA A 140 -4.42 18.30 10.98
CA ALA A 140 -5.31 19.05 11.87
C ALA A 140 -6.39 18.15 12.48
N LEU A 141 -6.95 17.24 11.68
CA LEU A 141 -7.93 16.25 12.12
C LEU A 141 -7.34 15.29 13.15
N LEU A 142 -6.13 14.77 12.92
CA LEU A 142 -5.46 13.84 13.83
C LEU A 142 -4.97 14.48 15.15
N ALA A 143 -5.00 15.81 15.27
CA ALA A 143 -4.67 16.51 16.50
C ALA A 143 -5.84 16.52 17.51
N VAL A 144 -7.06 16.17 17.07
CA VAL A 144 -8.28 16.21 17.90
C VAL A 144 -8.71 14.77 18.20
N PRO A 145 -9.07 14.45 19.47
CA PRO A 145 -9.64 13.15 19.80
C PRO A 145 -10.96 12.89 19.07
N GLY A 146 -11.12 11.68 18.56
CA GLY A 146 -12.31 11.28 17.83
C GLY A 146 -12.09 10.03 16.97
N THR A 147 -13.18 9.53 16.41
CA THR A 147 -13.17 8.50 15.38
C THR A 147 -13.58 9.13 14.07
N TYR A 148 -12.78 8.93 13.04
CA TYR A 148 -12.95 9.58 11.74
C TYR A 148 -13.02 8.52 10.65
N ASP A 149 -14.13 8.48 9.93
CA ASP A 149 -14.26 7.68 8.71
C ASP A 149 -13.46 8.36 7.60
N ILE A 150 -12.46 7.67 7.04
CA ILE A 150 -11.59 8.25 6.02
C ILE A 150 -12.37 8.60 4.75
N GLU A 151 -13.43 7.86 4.43
CA GLU A 151 -14.32 8.11 3.29
C GLU A 151 -14.98 9.50 3.34
N LYS A 152 -15.18 10.03 4.55
CA LYS A 152 -15.78 11.36 4.76
C LYS A 152 -14.74 12.47 4.71
N ILE A 153 -13.47 12.12 4.85
CA ILE A 153 -12.34 13.03 4.65
C ILE A 153 -12.11 13.07 3.14
N LYS A 154 -12.13 14.25 2.52
CA LYS A 154 -11.83 14.37 1.08
C LYS A 154 -10.33 14.14 0.85
N SER A 155 -9.85 12.91 1.02
CA SER A 155 -8.43 12.59 0.87
C SER A 155 -7.95 12.59 -0.58
N GLY A 156 -8.89 12.66 -1.54
CA GLY A 156 -8.58 12.76 -2.97
C GLY A 156 -7.78 11.57 -3.52
N ASP A 157 -7.39 11.71 -4.78
CA ASP A 157 -6.39 10.86 -5.40
C ASP A 157 -5.00 11.39 -5.00
N ILE A 158 -4.08 10.48 -4.62
CA ILE A 158 -2.69 10.81 -4.34
C ILE A 158 -1.86 10.34 -5.54
N ASP A 159 -1.29 11.29 -6.27
CA ASP A 159 -0.44 11.00 -7.42
C ASP A 159 0.93 10.50 -6.97
N ILE A 160 1.37 9.39 -7.56
CA ILE A 160 2.73 8.88 -7.47
C ILE A 160 3.53 9.48 -8.61
N PRO A 161 4.51 10.35 -8.32
CA PRO A 161 5.25 11.04 -9.36
C PRO A 161 6.12 10.07 -10.14
N GLY A 162 6.33 10.38 -11.42
CA GLY A 162 7.29 9.66 -12.24
C GLY A 162 8.72 9.88 -11.73
N VAL A 163 9.58 8.90 -11.94
CA VAL A 163 10.99 8.95 -11.58
C VAL A 163 11.86 8.87 -12.84
N LEU A 164 13.11 9.34 -12.75
CA LEU A 164 14.08 9.18 -13.84
C LEU A 164 14.21 7.69 -14.20
N GLY A 165 14.34 7.37 -15.50
CA GLY A 165 14.30 5.98 -15.98
C GLY A 165 15.32 5.04 -15.32
N ILE A 166 16.49 5.55 -14.91
CA ILE A 166 17.51 4.77 -14.18
C ILE A 166 17.02 4.38 -12.77
N LEU A 167 16.28 5.26 -12.10
CA LEU A 167 15.68 5.00 -10.79
C LEU A 167 14.46 4.08 -10.90
N HIS A 168 13.71 4.17 -12.01
CA HIS A 168 12.55 3.32 -12.25
C HIS A 168 12.91 1.84 -12.16
N SER A 169 13.95 1.39 -12.89
CA SER A 169 14.41 0.00 -12.84
C SER A 169 14.89 -0.45 -11.47
N VAL A 170 15.44 0.46 -10.65
CA VAL A 170 15.87 0.14 -9.29
C VAL A 170 14.69 0.09 -8.32
N LEU A 171 13.62 0.84 -8.60
CA LEU A 171 12.41 0.86 -7.78
C LEU A 171 11.48 -0.32 -8.06
N LYS A 172 11.43 -0.85 -9.28
CA LYS A 172 10.61 -2.03 -9.64
C LYS A 172 10.87 -3.26 -8.78
N GLY A 173 9.84 -4.06 -8.54
CA GLY A 173 9.91 -5.35 -7.84
C GLY A 173 9.16 -5.32 -6.51
N ASN A 174 9.46 -6.30 -5.64
CA ASN A 174 8.74 -6.51 -4.40
C ASN A 174 9.38 -5.77 -3.22
N TRP A 175 8.52 -5.17 -2.40
CA TRP A 175 8.88 -4.35 -1.25
C TRP A 175 8.08 -4.72 -0.03
N ARG A 176 8.64 -4.46 1.15
CA ARG A 176 7.92 -4.52 2.43
C ARG A 176 8.13 -3.18 3.13
N GLY A 177 7.07 -2.67 3.75
CA GLY A 177 7.08 -1.34 4.35
C GLY A 177 6.27 -1.26 5.63
N SER A 178 6.86 -0.64 6.64
CA SER A 178 6.16 -0.18 7.84
C SER A 178 6.63 1.22 8.23
N ALA A 179 5.80 1.90 9.03
CA ALA A 179 6.08 3.25 9.51
C ALA A 179 5.71 3.37 10.98
N ASN A 180 6.61 4.00 11.76
CA ASN A 180 6.31 4.46 13.11
C ASN A 180 6.16 5.98 13.08
N VAL A 181 5.13 6.50 13.76
CA VAL A 181 5.00 7.94 13.99
C VAL A 181 5.51 8.22 15.40
N GLU A 182 6.64 8.92 15.51
CA GLU A 182 7.37 9.08 16.77
C GLU A 182 7.92 10.49 16.94
N SER A 183 7.91 11.01 18.16
CA SER A 183 8.56 12.28 18.50
C SER A 183 10.05 12.09 18.78
N ALA A 184 10.79 13.20 18.81
CA ALA A 184 12.23 13.19 19.10
C ALA A 184 12.61 12.53 20.46
N ASN A 185 11.68 12.49 21.42
CA ASN A 185 11.89 11.89 22.75
C ASN A 185 11.42 10.43 22.86
N GLY A 186 11.05 9.76 21.76
CA GLY A 186 10.70 8.34 21.78
C GLY A 186 9.22 8.01 21.97
N LYS A 187 8.34 9.01 22.14
CA LYS A 187 6.89 8.74 22.25
C LYS A 187 6.36 8.32 20.87
N VAL A 188 5.79 7.12 20.79
CA VAL A 188 5.17 6.58 19.57
C VAL A 188 3.67 6.90 19.58
N LEU A 189 3.13 7.36 18.45
CA LEU A 189 1.69 7.62 18.27
C LEU A 189 0.98 6.57 17.46
N ALA A 190 1.67 5.99 16.48
CA ALA A 190 1.11 5.00 15.57
C ALA A 190 2.22 4.07 15.09
N ARG A 191 1.84 2.82 14.78
CA ARG A 191 2.68 1.86 14.06
C ARG A 191 1.84 1.24 12.95
N LEU A 192 2.28 1.42 11.72
CA LEU A 192 1.50 1.10 10.53
C LEU A 192 2.29 0.16 9.63
N GLN A 193 1.60 -0.79 9.00
CA GLN A 193 2.14 -1.65 7.96
C GLN A 193 1.20 -1.68 6.77
N ILE A 194 1.77 -1.60 5.57
CA ILE A 194 1.00 -1.78 4.34
C ILE A 194 1.16 -3.23 3.89
N ALA A 195 0.05 -3.88 3.57
CA ALA A 195 0.00 -5.25 3.09
C ALA A 195 -1.01 -5.38 1.96
N ALA A 196 -0.77 -6.22 0.97
CA ALA A 196 -1.83 -6.60 0.04
C ALA A 196 -2.89 -7.41 0.82
N LYS A 197 -4.17 -7.17 0.53
CA LYS A 197 -5.29 -7.73 1.32
C LYS A 197 -5.29 -9.27 1.42
N ASN A 198 -4.67 -9.95 0.45
CA ASN A 198 -4.64 -11.41 0.34
C ASN A 198 -3.21 -12.00 0.30
N ASP A 199 -2.16 -11.25 0.67
CA ASP A 199 -0.76 -11.68 0.48
C ASP A 199 0.19 -11.24 1.62
N GLU A 200 1.39 -11.82 1.63
CA GLU A 200 2.45 -11.71 2.63
C GLU A 200 3.07 -10.31 2.79
N ASN A 201 2.35 -9.27 3.22
CA ASN A 201 2.93 -7.93 3.52
C ASN A 201 3.83 -7.35 2.41
N VAL A 202 3.68 -7.83 1.16
CA VAL A 202 4.51 -7.48 0.01
C VAL A 202 3.74 -6.49 -0.86
N ILE A 203 4.46 -5.46 -1.29
CA ILE A 203 4.01 -4.42 -2.20
C ILE A 203 4.83 -4.58 -3.48
N ASN A 204 4.15 -4.83 -4.60
CA ASN A 204 4.81 -4.83 -5.89
C ASN A 204 4.84 -3.40 -6.44
N LEU A 205 6.02 -2.92 -6.85
CA LEU A 205 6.17 -1.70 -7.64
C LEU A 205 6.43 -2.09 -9.09
N ALA A 206 5.58 -1.63 -10.01
CA ALA A 206 5.63 -1.92 -11.44
C ALA A 206 6.25 -0.78 -12.25
#